data_AF-A0A969W159-F1
#
_entry.id   AF-A0A969W159-F1
#
_cell.length_a   1.000
_cell.length_b   1.000
_cell.length_c   1.000
_cell.angle_alpha   90.00
_cell.angle_beta   90.00
_cell.angle_gamma   90.00
#
_symmetry.space_group_name_H-M   'P 1'
#
loop_
_entity.id
_entity.type
_entity.pdbx_description
1 polymer ?
#
loop_
_entity_poly.entity_id
_entity_poly.type
_entity_poly.pdbx_seq_one_letter_code
_entity_poly.pdbx_strand_id
1 'polypeptide(L)'
;MTVSQSFRWIHGSVCRCCHAIAYLDAHQGWFCRCAQPLKVKPISRNAYALGIGCVGALGYKVDPRIGLDLLPQKEGVYRIQSIPLPDQEPQAYEVDFQAVMILKEQPAPEEGGAVMTSVEWHLDLTVTMSLPRFVQVVPQNVLQKLAIAFWRM
;
A
#
# COMPACT_ATOMS: atom_id res chain seq x y z
N MET A 1 6.58 8.35 17.37
CA MET A 1 5.72 9.14 16.46
C MET A 1 5.09 8.20 15.48
N THR A 2 3.78 8.32 15.24
CA THR A 2 3.06 7.44 14.31
C THR A 2 2.34 8.29 13.28
N VAL A 3 2.50 7.92 12.02
CA VAL A 3 1.78 8.49 10.88
C VAL A 3 0.96 7.35 10.30
N SER A 4 -0.36 7.51 10.25
CA SER A 4 -1.27 6.50 9.68
C SER A 4 -2.12 7.17 8.61
N GLN A 5 -2.34 6.46 7.51
CA GLN A 5 -3.21 6.88 6.44
C GLN A 5 -4.03 5.69 5.95
N SER A 6 -5.34 5.94 5.80
CA SER A 6 -6.27 5.00 5.20
C SER A 6 -6.74 5.56 3.87
N PHE A 7 -6.65 4.77 2.81
CA PHE A 7 -7.12 5.12 1.48
C PHE A 7 -8.26 4.20 1.09
N ARG A 8 -9.33 4.81 0.59
CA ARG A 8 -10.45 4.09 -0.03
C ARG A 8 -10.70 4.65 -1.41
N TRP A 9 -10.74 3.77 -2.41
CA TRP A 9 -10.97 4.16 -3.79
C TRP A 9 -11.85 3.13 -4.50
N ILE A 10 -12.73 3.61 -5.37
CA ILE A 10 -13.61 2.77 -6.18
C ILE A 10 -13.41 3.17 -7.64
N HIS A 11 -13.15 2.20 -8.50
CA HIS A 11 -12.96 2.42 -9.93
C HIS A 11 -13.71 1.38 -10.75
N GLY A 12 -14.47 1.85 -11.73
CA GLY A 12 -15.16 1.00 -12.70
C GLY A 12 -14.34 0.90 -13.98
N SER A 13 -14.17 -0.32 -14.49
CA SER A 13 -13.68 -0.55 -15.86
C SER A 13 -14.61 -1.51 -16.60
N VAL A 14 -14.90 -1.20 -17.85
CA VAL A 14 -15.74 -2.05 -18.70
C VAL A 14 -14.89 -3.23 -19.20
N CYS A 15 -14.91 -4.32 -18.44
CA CYS A 15 -14.27 -5.58 -18.79
C CYS A 15 -15.01 -6.76 -18.15
N ARG A 16 -14.95 -7.94 -18.80
CA ARG A 16 -15.45 -9.20 -18.23
C ARG A 16 -14.59 -9.59 -17.02
N CYS A 17 -15.23 -10.07 -15.94
CA CYS A 17 -14.56 -10.42 -14.69
C CYS A 17 -13.42 -11.46 -14.86
N CYS A 18 -13.59 -12.46 -15.74
CA CYS A 18 -12.54 -13.45 -16.01
C CYS A 18 -11.23 -12.85 -16.56
N HIS A 19 -11.31 -11.80 -17.39
CA HIS A 19 -10.13 -11.11 -17.90
C HIS A 19 -9.50 -10.22 -16.83
N ALA A 20 -10.30 -9.59 -15.98
CA ALA A 20 -9.81 -8.81 -14.85
C ALA A 20 -9.04 -9.71 -13.86
N ILE A 21 -9.58 -10.89 -13.53
CA ILE A 21 -8.91 -11.86 -12.64
C ILE A 21 -7.59 -12.33 -13.24
N ALA A 22 -7.58 -12.80 -14.49
CA ALA A 22 -6.36 -13.27 -15.13
C ALA A 22 -5.27 -12.19 -15.19
N TYR A 23 -5.66 -10.93 -15.43
CA TYR A 23 -4.74 -9.80 -15.39
C TYR A 23 -4.19 -9.57 -13.98
N LEU A 24 -5.04 -9.54 -12.96
CA LEU A 24 -4.64 -9.25 -11.58
C LEU A 24 -3.80 -10.37 -10.95
N ASP A 25 -4.10 -11.63 -11.27
CA ASP A 25 -3.29 -12.78 -10.84
C ASP A 25 -1.88 -12.75 -11.45
N ALA A 26 -1.70 -12.12 -12.61
CA ALA A 26 -0.40 -11.92 -13.27
C ALA A 26 0.37 -10.70 -12.73
N HIS A 27 0.26 -10.41 -11.43
CA HIS A 27 0.84 -9.22 -10.78
C HIS A 27 2.36 -9.09 -10.90
N GLN A 28 3.09 -10.18 -11.10
CA GLN A 28 4.53 -10.15 -11.40
C GLN A 28 4.82 -9.32 -12.65
N GLY A 29 3.87 -9.31 -13.59
CA GLY A 29 3.94 -8.58 -14.83
C GLY A 29 3.53 -7.12 -14.73
N TRP A 30 3.04 -6.58 -13.61
CA TRP A 30 2.60 -5.18 -13.53
C TRP A 30 2.81 -4.47 -12.19
N PHE A 31 2.88 -5.17 -11.06
CA PHE A 31 2.89 -4.56 -9.72
C PHE A 31 4.00 -3.54 -9.53
N CYS A 32 5.25 -3.89 -9.88
CA CYS A 32 6.38 -2.97 -9.76
C CYS A 32 6.27 -1.73 -10.65
N ARG A 33 5.55 -1.79 -11.78
CA ARG A 33 5.32 -0.63 -12.65
C ARG A 33 4.23 0.29 -12.09
N CYS A 34 3.15 -0.29 -11.60
CA CYS A 34 2.01 0.46 -11.07
C CYS A 34 2.27 1.09 -9.70
N ALA A 35 3.25 0.57 -8.94
CA ALA A 35 3.61 1.10 -7.64
C ALA A 35 4.42 2.40 -7.70
N GLN A 36 4.70 2.96 -8.87
CA GLN A 36 5.30 4.29 -8.98
C GLN A 36 4.41 5.34 -8.28
N PRO A 37 4.99 6.31 -7.54
CA PRO A 37 6.42 6.62 -7.45
C PRO A 37 7.20 5.83 -6.39
N LEU A 38 6.59 4.86 -5.71
CA LEU A 38 7.24 4.04 -4.69
C LEU A 38 8.26 3.07 -5.32
N LYS A 39 9.35 2.81 -4.60
CA LYS A 39 10.40 1.89 -5.05
C LYS A 39 10.01 0.46 -4.67
N VAL A 40 9.71 -0.37 -5.67
CA VAL A 40 9.34 -1.78 -5.46
C VAL A 40 10.34 -2.71 -6.10
N LYS A 41 10.73 -3.77 -5.37
CA LYS A 41 11.56 -4.87 -5.89
C LYS A 41 10.94 -6.22 -5.54
N PRO A 42 10.94 -7.21 -6.44
CA PRO A 42 10.51 -8.56 -6.08
C PRO A 42 11.49 -9.19 -5.08
N ILE A 43 10.94 -9.91 -4.10
CA ILE A 43 11.66 -10.76 -3.15
C ILE A 43 11.46 -12.24 -3.53
N SER A 44 10.22 -12.61 -3.87
CA SER A 44 9.86 -13.95 -4.33
C SER A 44 8.74 -13.85 -5.37
N ARG A 45 8.10 -14.97 -5.73
CA ARG A 45 7.00 -14.99 -6.71
C ARG A 45 5.83 -14.08 -6.33
N ASN A 46 5.51 -13.99 -5.04
CA ASN A 46 4.39 -13.22 -4.50
C ASN A 46 4.82 -12.14 -3.49
N ALA A 47 6.10 -12.11 -3.14
CA ALA A 47 6.64 -11.16 -2.18
C ALA A 47 7.41 -10.02 -2.84
N TYR A 48 7.29 -8.82 -2.30
CA TYR A 48 7.94 -7.61 -2.79
C TYR A 48 8.46 -6.73 -1.64
N ALA A 49 9.61 -6.10 -1.84
CA ALA A 49 10.11 -5.05 -0.96
C ALA A 49 9.59 -3.70 -1.47
N LEU A 50 8.88 -2.97 -0.62
CA LEU A 50 8.33 -1.64 -0.88
C LEU A 50 9.09 -0.60 -0.05
N GLY A 51 9.61 0.43 -0.71
CA GLY A 51 10.07 1.66 -0.06
C GLY A 51 8.95 2.68 0.01
N ILE A 52 8.61 3.11 1.23
CA ILE A 52 7.52 4.04 1.53
C ILE A 52 7.91 5.51 1.24
N GLY A 53 9.21 5.77 1.07
CA GLY A 53 9.75 7.10 0.84
C GLY A 53 10.05 7.83 2.15
N CYS A 54 10.66 9.01 2.04
CA CYS A 54 11.18 9.72 3.21
C CYS A 54 10.05 10.25 4.13
N VAL A 55 10.08 9.84 5.41
CA VAL A 55 9.17 10.32 6.46
C VAL A 55 10.01 10.89 7.61
N GLY A 56 9.62 12.03 8.19
CA GLY A 56 10.39 12.62 9.28
C GLY A 56 9.79 13.88 9.89
N ALA A 57 10.42 14.35 10.97
CA ALA A 57 10.07 15.59 11.68
C ALA A 57 11.33 16.24 12.26
N LEU A 58 11.38 17.57 12.30
CA LEU A 58 12.44 18.35 12.98
C LEU A 58 13.88 17.94 12.59
N GLY A 59 14.12 17.72 11.30
CA GLY A 59 15.44 17.35 10.76
C GLY A 59 15.80 15.86 10.88
N TYR A 60 15.04 15.06 11.64
CA TYR A 60 15.18 13.61 11.67
C TYR A 60 14.32 12.97 10.57
N LYS A 61 14.95 12.20 9.70
CA LYS A 61 14.33 11.57 8.53
C LYS A 61 14.70 10.10 8.45
N VAL A 62 13.72 9.27 8.13
CA VAL A 62 13.89 7.84 7.83
C VAL A 62 13.31 7.56 6.44
N ASP A 63 13.80 6.52 5.77
CA ASP A 63 13.26 6.00 4.51
C ASP A 63 12.72 4.58 4.78
N PRO A 64 11.45 4.45 5.24
CA PRO A 64 10.91 3.18 5.71
C PRO A 64 10.76 2.19 4.56
N ARG A 65 11.09 0.93 4.85
CA ARG A 65 10.91 -0.20 3.93
C ARG A 65 10.10 -1.29 4.60
N ILE A 66 9.31 -1.99 3.81
CA ILE A 66 8.46 -3.10 4.26
C ILE A 66 8.41 -4.21 3.21
N GLY A 67 8.30 -5.46 3.65
CA GLY A 67 8.00 -6.58 2.79
C GLY A 67 6.49 -6.70 2.63
N LEU A 68 6.03 -7.01 1.43
CA LEU A 68 4.63 -7.23 1.09
C LEU A 68 4.48 -8.63 0.54
N ASP A 69 3.44 -9.33 0.97
CA ASP A 69 3.02 -10.61 0.39
C ASP A 69 1.65 -10.44 -0.29
N LEU A 70 1.61 -10.68 -1.60
CA LEU A 70 0.39 -10.65 -2.41
C LEU A 70 -0.25 -12.03 -2.36
N LEU A 71 -1.32 -12.16 -1.58
CA LEU A 71 -2.01 -13.43 -1.41
C LEU A 71 -2.81 -13.79 -2.66
N PRO A 72 -2.90 -15.08 -3.03
CA PRO A 72 -3.82 -15.52 -4.07
C PRO A 72 -5.25 -15.07 -3.79
N GLN A 73 -5.96 -14.64 -4.82
CA GLN A 73 -7.33 -14.19 -4.68
C GLN A 73 -8.25 -15.30 -4.18
N LYS A 74 -9.27 -14.92 -3.43
CA LYS A 74 -10.38 -15.78 -3.04
C LYS A 74 -11.68 -15.08 -3.40
N GLU A 75 -12.43 -15.66 -4.33
CA GLU A 75 -13.75 -15.16 -4.76
C GLU A 75 -13.72 -13.68 -5.18
N GLY A 76 -12.69 -13.27 -5.93
CA GLY A 76 -12.53 -11.89 -6.38
C GLY A 76 -11.98 -10.94 -5.30
N VAL A 77 -11.58 -11.45 -4.14
CA VAL A 77 -10.96 -10.67 -3.07
C VAL A 77 -9.45 -10.92 -3.01
N TYR A 78 -8.68 -9.86 -3.24
CA TYR A 78 -7.22 -9.84 -3.19
C TYR A 78 -6.76 -9.17 -1.91
N ARG A 79 -5.67 -9.66 -1.34
CA ARG A 79 -5.09 -9.13 -0.10
C ARG A 79 -3.59 -8.96 -0.23
N ILE A 80 -3.10 -7.89 0.38
CA ILE A 80 -1.68 -7.62 0.55
C ILE A 80 -1.43 -7.44 2.03
N GLN A 81 -0.48 -8.19 2.58
CA GLN A 81 -0.10 -8.13 3.98
C GLN A 81 1.39 -7.82 4.13
N SER A 82 1.74 -7.20 5.26
CA SER A 82 3.12 -7.00 5.66
C SER A 82 3.81 -8.34 5.97
N ILE A 83 5.05 -8.47 5.53
CA ILE A 83 5.96 -9.55 5.89
C ILE A 83 7.34 -8.97 6.24
N PRO A 84 8.13 -9.65 7.09
CA PRO A 84 9.49 -9.23 7.38
C PRO A 84 10.34 -9.18 6.11
N LEU A 85 11.20 -8.15 6.00
CA LEU A 85 12.21 -8.12 4.96
C LEU A 85 13.37 -9.07 5.33
N PRO A 86 13.86 -9.90 4.39
CA PRO A 86 15.06 -10.70 4.61
C PRO A 86 16.25 -9.82 4.98
N ASP A 87 17.07 -10.29 5.91
CA ASP A 87 18.35 -9.66 6.31
C ASP A 87 18.22 -8.20 6.79
N GLN A 88 17.03 -7.78 7.24
CA GLN A 88 16.82 -6.45 7.76
C GLN A 88 17.19 -6.36 9.25
N GLU A 89 18.26 -5.66 9.54
CA GLU A 89 18.63 -5.26 10.90
C GLU A 89 17.52 -4.41 11.57
N PRO A 90 17.37 -4.46 12.90
CA PRO A 90 16.41 -3.64 13.62
C PRO A 90 16.50 -2.17 13.26
N GLN A 91 15.36 -1.59 12.86
CA GLN A 91 15.26 -0.20 12.47
C GLN A 91 14.62 0.64 13.58
N ALA A 92 14.88 1.94 13.57
CA ALA A 92 14.19 2.90 14.43
C ALA A 92 12.76 3.22 13.93
N TYR A 93 12.19 2.37 13.07
CA TYR A 93 10.84 2.48 12.55
C TYR A 93 10.22 1.10 12.34
N GLU A 94 8.90 1.08 12.28
CA GLU A 94 8.05 -0.05 11.94
C GLU A 94 7.02 0.42 10.91
N VAL A 95 6.70 -0.46 9.96
CA VAL A 95 5.71 -0.20 8.93
C VAL A 95 4.70 -1.34 8.95
N ASP A 96 3.43 -1.00 9.07
CA ASP A 96 2.32 -1.92 8.83
C ASP A 96 1.57 -1.50 7.57
N PHE A 97 1.34 -2.47 6.69
CA PHE A 97 0.69 -2.30 5.39
C PHE A 97 -0.34 -3.41 5.24
N GLN A 98 -1.62 -3.03 5.20
CA GLN A 98 -2.74 -3.94 4.99
C GLN A 98 -3.61 -3.42 3.86
N ALA A 99 -3.73 -4.19 2.78
CA ALA A 99 -4.60 -3.81 1.66
C ALA A 99 -5.58 -4.93 1.30
N VAL A 100 -6.79 -4.51 0.91
CA VAL A 100 -7.84 -5.37 0.40
C VAL A 100 -8.37 -4.74 -0.89
N MET A 101 -8.44 -5.56 -1.95
CA MET A 101 -9.14 -5.22 -3.18
C MET A 101 -10.27 -6.21 -3.40
N ILE A 102 -11.46 -5.71 -3.74
CA ILE A 102 -12.66 -6.51 -4.02
C ILE A 102 -13.12 -6.19 -5.43
N LEU A 103 -13.24 -7.22 -6.27
CA LEU A 103 -13.90 -7.13 -7.57
C LEU A 103 -15.40 -7.31 -7.41
N LYS A 104 -16.18 -6.43 -8.03
CA LYS A 104 -17.64 -6.53 -8.09
C LYS A 104 -18.10 -6.47 -9.54
N GLU A 105 -19.03 -7.35 -9.89
CA GLU A 105 -19.74 -7.24 -11.16
C GLU A 105 -20.93 -6.30 -11.00
N GLN A 106 -21.08 -5.38 -11.95
CA GLN A 106 -22.18 -4.45 -11.99
C GLN A 106 -22.72 -4.33 -13.41
N PRO A 107 -24.01 -4.05 -13.60
CA PRO A 107 -24.54 -3.72 -14.92
C PRO A 107 -23.80 -2.52 -15.48
N ALA A 108 -23.37 -2.58 -16.74
CA ALA A 108 -22.82 -1.42 -17.41
C ALA A 108 -23.91 -0.33 -17.54
N PRO A 109 -23.55 0.97 -17.45
CA PRO A 109 -24.51 2.06 -17.59
C PRO A 109 -25.15 2.17 -18.98
N GLU A 110 -24.54 1.55 -20.00
CA GLU A 110 -24.99 1.61 -21.39
C GLU A 110 -25.93 0.46 -21.74
N GLU A 111 -26.98 0.75 -22.50
CA GLU A 111 -27.99 -0.22 -22.93
C GLU A 111 -27.35 -1.32 -23.80
N GLY A 112 -27.26 -2.54 -23.26
CA GLY A 112 -26.73 -3.69 -24.01
C GLY A 112 -26.43 -4.96 -23.22
N GLY A 113 -26.77 -5.04 -21.93
CA GLY A 113 -26.50 -6.23 -21.11
C GLY A 113 -25.02 -6.50 -20.87
N ALA A 114 -24.15 -5.51 -21.11
CA ALA A 114 -22.74 -5.60 -20.79
C ALA A 114 -22.53 -5.58 -19.27
N VAL A 115 -21.61 -6.42 -18.78
CA VAL A 115 -21.20 -6.46 -17.37
C VAL A 115 -19.91 -5.67 -17.23
N MET A 116 -19.90 -4.72 -16.29
CA MET A 116 -18.74 -3.93 -15.90
C MET A 116 -18.12 -4.54 -14.64
N THR A 117 -16.79 -4.59 -14.57
CA THR A 117 -16.09 -4.98 -13.34
C THR A 117 -15.69 -3.70 -12.62
N SER A 118 -16.26 -3.47 -11.44
CA SER A 118 -15.78 -2.43 -10.52
C SER A 118 -14.82 -3.03 -9.51
N VAL A 119 -13.91 -2.17 -9.05
CA VAL A 119 -12.85 -2.52 -8.13
C VAL A 119 -12.94 -1.58 -6.94
N GLU A 120 -13.15 -2.15 -5.76
CA GLU A 120 -13.09 -1.44 -4.50
C GLU A 120 -11.75 -1.73 -3.83
N TRP A 121 -11.02 -0.67 -3.48
CA TRP A 121 -9.73 -0.75 -2.80
C TRP A 121 -9.83 -0.12 -1.42
N HIS A 122 -9.21 -0.78 -0.45
CA HIS A 122 -8.96 -0.27 0.88
C HIS A 122 -7.51 -0.56 1.26
N LEU A 123 -6.77 0.47 1.68
CA LEU A 123 -5.38 0.37 2.14
C LEU A 123 -5.24 1.10 3.47
N ASP A 124 -4.77 0.39 4.48
CA ASP A 124 -4.30 0.95 5.74
C ASP A 124 -2.77 0.87 5.78
N LEU A 125 -2.13 2.04 5.85
CA LEU A 125 -0.68 2.19 5.94
C LEU A 125 -0.33 2.95 7.22
N THR A 126 0.43 2.31 8.09
CA THR A 126 0.90 2.91 9.34
C THR A 126 2.42 2.84 9.42
N VAL A 127 3.06 3.98 9.64
CA VAL A 127 4.49 4.08 9.91
C VAL A 127 4.69 4.60 11.33
N THR A 128 5.30 3.78 12.17
CA THR A 128 5.69 4.14 13.53
C THR A 128 7.20 4.35 13.56
N MET A 129 7.67 5.42 14.19
CA MET A 129 9.10 5.69 14.33
C MET A 129 9.48 6.14 15.75
N SER A 130 10.65 5.69 16.16
CA SER A 130 11.30 6.06 17.40
C SER A 130 12.12 7.32 17.16
N LEU A 131 11.65 8.44 17.72
CA LEU A 131 12.39 9.70 17.66
C LEU A 131 13.50 9.71 18.72
N PRO A 132 14.71 10.23 18.41
CA PRO A 132 15.76 10.42 19.40
C PRO A 132 15.30 11.30 20.58
N ARG A 133 15.89 11.09 21.77
CA ARG A 133 15.48 11.75 23.03
C ARG A 133 15.43 13.29 22.95
N PHE A 134 16.28 13.91 22.14
CA PHE A 134 16.32 15.38 22.00
C PHE A 134 15.07 15.96 21.32
N VAL A 135 14.34 15.18 20.51
CA VAL A 135 13.10 15.60 19.83
C VAL A 135 11.87 15.39 20.73
N GLN A 136 11.96 14.49 21.71
CA GLN A 136 10.84 14.11 22.58
C GLN A 136 10.47 15.20 23.61
N VAL A 137 11.28 16.25 23.74
CA VAL A 137 10.98 17.42 24.60
C VAL A 137 9.81 18.25 24.01
N VAL A 138 9.50 18.04 22.72
CA VAL A 138 8.39 18.71 22.04
C VAL A 138 7.09 17.91 22.24
N PRO A 139 5.98 18.54 22.66
CA PRO A 139 4.69 17.88 22.80
C PRO A 139 4.24 17.15 21.53
N GLN A 140 3.66 15.96 21.69
CA GLN A 140 3.33 15.04 20.60
C GLN A 140 2.36 15.64 19.56
N ASN A 141 1.42 16.48 19.99
CA ASN A 141 0.48 17.19 19.12
C ASN A 141 1.18 18.19 18.19
N VAL A 142 2.31 18.77 18.59
CA VAL A 142 3.13 19.66 17.76
C VAL A 142 3.98 18.83 16.79
N LEU A 143 4.54 17.71 17.25
CA LEU A 143 5.30 16.79 16.40
C LEU A 143 4.46 16.22 15.25
N GLN A 144 3.19 15.85 15.51
CA GLN A 144 2.28 15.38 14.46
C GLN A 144 1.98 16.43 13.40
N LYS A 145 1.85 17.71 13.78
CA LYS A 145 1.60 18.82 12.84
C LYS A 145 2.84 19.17 12.01
N LEU A 146 4.03 18.97 12.56
CA LEU A 146 5.31 19.23 11.89
C LEU A 146 5.86 18.01 11.15
N ALA A 147 5.27 16.83 11.35
CA ALA A 147 5.62 15.63 10.62
C ALA A 147 5.31 15.85 9.14
N ILE A 148 6.34 15.81 8.31
CA ILE A 148 6.18 15.88 6.85
C ILE A 148 6.19 14.43 6.36
N ALA A 149 5.01 13.91 6.05
CA ALA A 149 4.88 12.77 5.17
C ALA A 149 4.81 13.30 3.74
N PHE A 150 5.83 13.05 2.92
CA PHE A 150 5.80 13.36 1.49
C PHE A 150 4.94 12.32 0.74
N TRP A 151 3.68 12.20 1.13
CA TRP A 151 2.68 11.35 0.48
C TRP A 151 1.66 12.26 -0.21
N ARG A 152 2.14 12.97 -1.24
CA ARG A 152 1.26 13.59 -2.23
C ARG A 152 1.22 12.63 -3.41
N MET A 153 0.11 11.89 -3.54
CA MET A 153 -0.32 11.37 -4.84
C MET A 153 -0.96 12.50 -5.63
#